data_AF-A0A094L2V4-F1
#
_entry.id   AF-A0A094L2V4-F1
#
_cell.length_a   1.000
_cell.length_b   1.000
_cell.length_c   1.000
_cell.angle_alpha   90.00
_cell.angle_beta   90.00
_cell.angle_gamma   90.00
#
_symmetry.space_group_name_H-M   'P 1'
#
loop_
_entity.id
_entity.type
_entity.pdbx_description
1 polymer ?
#
loop_
_entity_poly.entity_id
_entity_poly.type
_entity_poly.pdbx_seq_one_letter_code
_entity_poly.pdbx_strand_id
1 'polypeptide(L)'
;DMGQMKSKVRTLNFRKANFQLFKEIVSRTPWETVHRDKGAEQSWQIFKEAFHRVQKFLIPGCKKSGKEGKRPAWLSRDLLVKPKGKKETHRQWKQGQASWEEYREAARLCRDGVRKAKAQLELNLVRNAKNNKKGFYRYVSQKRKVKESVPPPSSNMTDKLVIMAEVLNNFFASVFTGNLSSYIPQVDGPQGKDWGSKVPPTVNEDQV
;
A
#
# COMPACT_ATOMS: atom_id res chain seq x y z
N ASP A 1 31.15 6.93 4.54
CA ASP A 1 30.00 6.49 5.37
C ASP A 1 28.78 7.35 5.03
N MET A 2 27.98 6.91 4.06
CA MET A 2 26.86 7.70 3.51
C MET A 2 25.58 7.30 4.25
N GLY A 3 25.37 7.91 5.41
CA GLY A 3 24.14 7.78 6.19
C GLY A 3 22.94 8.11 5.31
N GLN A 4 22.05 7.13 5.09
CA GLN A 4 20.77 7.34 4.43
C GLN A 4 20.02 8.49 5.12
N MET A 5 20.02 9.66 4.51
CA MET A 5 19.24 10.81 4.93
C MET A 5 17.78 10.46 4.70
N LYS A 6 17.14 9.85 5.71
CA LYS A 6 15.71 9.58 5.69
C LYS A 6 15.02 10.93 5.49
N SER A 7 14.39 11.13 4.33
CA SER A 7 13.62 12.33 4.06
C SER A 7 12.60 12.49 5.20
N LYS A 8 12.79 13.54 6.00
CA LYS A 8 11.96 13.85 7.17
C LYS A 8 10.66 14.49 6.68
N VAL A 9 9.98 13.83 5.75
CA VAL A 9 8.71 14.29 5.19
C VAL A 9 7.69 14.27 6.32
N ARG A 10 7.41 15.46 6.86
CA ARG A 10 6.32 15.68 7.82
C ARG A 10 5.03 15.67 6.99
N THR A 11 4.06 14.87 7.41
CA THR A 11 2.72 14.86 6.82
C THR A 11 1.76 15.42 7.85
N LEU A 12 0.74 16.14 7.40
CA LEU A 12 -0.27 16.70 8.30
C LEU A 12 -1.18 15.60 8.83
N ASN A 13 -1.45 15.60 10.13
CA ASN A 13 -2.33 14.63 10.77
C ASN A 13 -3.75 15.16 10.91
N PHE A 14 -4.53 15.04 9.84
CA PHE A 14 -5.92 15.50 9.80
C PHE A 14 -6.83 14.81 10.81
N ARG A 15 -6.50 13.59 11.27
CA ARG A 15 -7.27 12.88 12.32
C ARG A 15 -7.21 13.59 13.67
N LYS A 16 -6.14 14.36 13.93
CA LYS A 16 -5.97 15.13 15.16
C LYS A 16 -6.26 16.63 14.97
N ALA A 17 -6.76 17.03 13.81
CA ALA A 17 -7.08 18.43 13.55
C ALA A 17 -8.37 18.83 14.28
N ASN A 18 -8.39 20.03 14.85
CA ASN A 18 -9.61 20.64 15.34
C ASN A 18 -10.27 21.43 14.21
N PHE A 19 -11.16 20.77 13.47
CA PHE A 19 -11.85 21.38 12.32
C PHE A 19 -12.85 22.48 12.72
N GLN A 20 -13.40 22.40 13.94
CA GLN A 20 -14.33 23.43 14.43
C GLN A 20 -13.60 24.76 14.60
N LEU A 21 -12.45 24.73 15.29
CA LEU A 21 -11.60 25.90 15.46
C LEU A 21 -11.00 26.38 14.12
N PHE A 22 -10.68 25.46 13.22
CA PHE A 22 -10.24 25.80 11.87
C PHE A 22 -11.28 26.62 11.12
N LYS A 23 -12.54 26.15 11.12
CA LYS A 23 -13.66 26.83 10.46
C LYS A 23 -13.91 28.20 11.08
N GLU A 24 -13.89 28.29 12.41
CA GLU A 24 -14.09 29.55 13.14
C GLU A 24 -13.06 30.61 12.77
N ILE A 25 -11.77 30.25 12.73
CA ILE A 25 -10.69 31.19 12.41
C ILE A 25 -10.78 31.65 10.95
N VAL A 26 -11.08 30.74 10.03
CA VAL A 26 -11.25 31.08 8.61
C VAL A 26 -12.49 31.96 8.40
N SER A 27 -13.61 31.69 9.09
CA SER A 27 -14.83 32.50 8.96
C SER A 27 -14.74 33.89 9.58
N ARG A 28 -13.85 34.10 10.56
CA ARG A 28 -13.61 35.42 11.17
C ARG A 28 -12.83 36.38 10.28
N THR A 29 -12.27 35.90 9.18
CA THR A 29 -11.53 36.77 8.27
C THR A 29 -12.52 37.60 7.45
N PRO A 30 -12.38 38.94 7.37
CA PRO A 30 -13.31 39.80 6.64
C PRO A 30 -13.05 39.72 5.13
N TRP A 31 -13.44 38.60 4.51
CA TRP A 31 -13.13 38.26 3.11
C TRP A 31 -13.60 39.31 2.11
N GLU A 32 -14.75 39.95 2.37
CA GLU A 32 -15.32 41.01 1.52
C GLU A 32 -14.38 42.23 1.42
N THR A 33 -13.76 42.61 2.54
CA THR A 33 -12.78 43.71 2.58
C THR A 33 -11.44 43.27 2.00
N VAL A 34 -11.02 42.03 2.29
CA VAL A 34 -9.72 41.48 1.84
C VAL A 34 -9.67 41.27 0.33
N HIS A 35 -10.81 40.95 -0.28
CA HIS A 35 -10.95 40.76 -1.73
C HIS A 35 -11.45 42.00 -2.45
N ARG A 36 -11.71 43.11 -1.74
CA ARG A 36 -12.08 44.38 -2.36
C ARG A 36 -10.95 44.82 -3.30
N ASP A 37 -11.32 45.19 -4.52
CA ASP A 37 -10.41 45.66 -5.57
C ASP A 37 -9.37 44.63 -6.06
N LYS A 38 -9.56 43.33 -5.74
CA LYS A 38 -8.68 42.22 -6.16
C LYS A 38 -9.30 41.43 -7.29
N GLY A 39 -8.49 41.04 -8.28
CA GLY A 39 -8.90 40.06 -9.29
C GLY A 39 -9.15 38.67 -8.69
N ALA A 40 -9.84 37.80 -9.43
CA ALA A 40 -10.17 36.44 -8.99
C ALA A 40 -8.92 35.62 -8.59
N GLU A 41 -7.84 35.68 -9.39
CA GLU A 41 -6.60 34.96 -9.12
C GLU A 41 -5.90 35.46 -7.84
N GLN A 42 -5.87 36.78 -7.65
CA GLN A 42 -5.26 37.40 -6.46
C GLN A 42 -6.06 37.06 -5.20
N SER A 43 -7.40 37.11 -5.29
CA SER A 43 -8.30 36.71 -4.20
C SER A 43 -8.10 35.23 -3.83
N TRP A 44 -7.97 34.36 -4.83
CA TRP A 44 -7.70 32.94 -4.63
C TRP A 44 -6.34 32.70 -3.94
N GLN A 45 -5.30 33.44 -4.33
CA GLN A 45 -3.99 33.33 -3.71
C GLN A 45 -4.02 33.75 -2.22
N ILE A 46 -4.70 34.85 -1.91
CA ILE A 46 -4.86 35.34 -0.53
C ILE A 46 -5.60 34.32 0.33
N PHE A 47 -6.68 33.75 -0.21
CA PHE A 47 -7.42 32.69 0.46
C PHE A 47 -6.53 31.47 0.73
N LYS A 48 -5.78 30.99 -0.28
CA LYS A 48 -4.86 29.86 -0.12
C LYS A 48 -3.81 30.12 0.96
N GLU A 49 -3.23 31.31 0.99
CA GLU A 49 -2.21 31.66 1.99
C GLU A 49 -2.78 31.67 3.41
N ALA A 50 -3.94 32.30 3.60
CA ALA A 50 -4.63 32.31 4.89
C ALA A 50 -5.02 30.89 5.33
N PHE A 51 -5.56 30.07 4.41
CA PHE A 51 -5.91 28.68 4.67
C PHE A 51 -4.68 27.85 5.08
N HIS A 52 -3.59 27.93 4.33
CA HIS A 52 -2.35 27.21 4.65
C HIS A 52 -1.72 27.67 5.96
N ARG A 53 -1.84 28.96 6.30
CA ARG A 53 -1.39 29.51 7.59
C ARG A 53 -2.16 28.87 8.74
N VAL A 54 -3.50 28.86 8.67
CA VAL A 54 -4.36 28.22 9.69
C VAL A 54 -4.08 26.71 9.74
N GLN A 55 -3.90 26.07 8.59
CA GLN A 55 -3.57 24.64 8.48
C GLN A 55 -2.25 24.29 9.20
N LYS A 56 -1.23 25.13 9.02
CA LYS A 56 0.08 24.95 9.67
C LYS A 56 0.00 25.12 11.19
N PHE A 57 -0.87 26.00 11.66
CA PHE A 57 -1.06 26.25 13.10
C PHE A 57 -1.88 25.16 13.78
N LEU A 58 -2.96 24.70 13.16
CA LEU A 58 -3.96 23.85 13.82
C LEU A 58 -3.79 22.36 13.55
N ILE A 59 -3.08 21.97 12.50
CA ILE A 59 -2.92 20.56 12.15
C ILE A 59 -1.51 20.10 12.55
N PRO A 60 -1.39 19.27 13.60
CA PRO A 60 -0.10 18.75 14.01
C PRO A 60 0.55 17.97 12.87
N GLY A 61 1.82 18.27 12.60
CA GLY A 61 2.62 17.44 11.71
C GLY A 61 2.91 16.10 12.37
N CYS A 62 2.51 15.00 11.76
CA CYS A 62 3.01 13.69 12.13
C CYS A 62 4.32 13.41 11.38
N LYS A 63 5.26 12.79 12.11
CA LYS A 63 6.29 12.02 11.44
C LYS A 63 5.55 10.90 10.72
N LYS A 64 5.79 10.69 9.42
CA LYS A 64 5.46 9.38 8.83
C LYS A 64 6.17 8.37 9.72
N SER A 65 5.42 7.61 10.51
CA SER A 65 5.96 6.48 11.25
C SER A 65 6.49 5.56 10.17
N GLY A 66 7.80 5.60 9.92
CA GLY A 66 8.42 4.92 8.81
C GLY A 66 8.16 3.45 9.00
N LYS A 67 7.12 2.92 8.33
CA LYS A 67 6.53 1.58 8.52
C LYS A 67 6.89 1.05 9.90
N GLU A 68 6.30 1.65 10.94
CA GLU A 68 6.48 1.22 12.33
C GLU A 68 6.52 -0.31 12.33
N GLY A 69 7.69 -0.85 12.72
CA GLY A 69 8.16 -2.14 12.24
C GLY A 69 7.10 -3.19 12.43
N LYS A 70 6.33 -3.46 11.36
CA LYS A 70 5.23 -4.42 11.42
C LYS A 70 5.84 -5.69 11.93
N ARG A 71 5.35 -6.11 13.10
CA ARG A 71 5.79 -7.34 13.76
C ARG A 71 5.88 -8.43 12.69
N PRO A 72 7.08 -9.03 12.47
CA PRO A 72 7.21 -10.04 11.45
C PRO A 72 6.20 -11.16 11.69
N ALA A 73 5.58 -11.68 10.63
CA ALA A 73 4.51 -12.68 10.74
C ALA A 73 4.95 -13.96 11.47
N TRP A 74 6.26 -14.25 11.51
CA TRP A 74 6.83 -15.41 12.22
C TRP A 74 7.03 -15.16 13.72
N LEU A 75 6.93 -13.92 14.21
CA LEU A 75 7.26 -13.58 15.59
C LEU A 75 6.03 -13.74 16.50
N SER A 76 5.81 -14.91 17.09
CA SER A 76 4.76 -15.15 18.10
C SER A 76 5.11 -14.54 19.47
N ARG A 77 4.14 -14.47 20.41
CA ARG A 77 4.36 -13.85 21.73
C ARG A 77 5.34 -14.69 22.55
N ASP A 78 5.26 -16.01 22.42
CA ASP A 78 6.13 -16.97 23.11
C ASP A 78 7.56 -16.92 22.56
N LEU A 79 7.71 -16.66 21.26
CA LEU A 79 9.02 -16.45 20.64
C LEU A 79 9.74 -15.18 21.10
N LEU A 80 9.06 -14.23 21.75
CA LEU A 80 9.72 -13.05 22.31
C LEU A 80 10.56 -13.36 23.55
N VAL A 81 10.28 -14.48 24.23
CA VAL A 81 11.01 -14.88 25.45
C VAL A 81 12.46 -15.23 25.11
N LYS A 82 12.72 -15.89 23.97
CA LYS A 82 14.07 -16.34 23.60
C LYS A 82 15.04 -15.18 23.28
N PRO A 83 14.67 -14.16 22.47
CA PRO A 83 15.50 -12.98 22.27
C PRO A 83 15.72 -12.16 23.54
N LYS A 84 14.72 -12.08 24.43
CA LYS A 84 14.86 -11.42 25.72
C LYS A 84 15.85 -12.14 26.62
N GLY A 85 15.73 -13.47 26.74
CA GLY A 85 16.67 -14.30 27.49
C GLY A 85 18.10 -14.18 26.98
N LYS A 86 18.31 -14.21 25.65
CA LYS A 86 19.63 -13.96 25.04
C LYS A 86 20.20 -12.59 25.41
N LYS A 87 19.37 -11.54 25.40
CA LYS A 87 19.80 -10.17 25.72
C LYS A 87 20.19 -10.06 27.20
N GLU A 88 19.44 -10.73 28.06
CA GLU A 88 19.72 -10.77 29.50
C GLU A 88 21.03 -11.52 29.78
N THR A 89 21.20 -12.74 29.27
CA THR A 89 22.45 -13.50 29.46
C THR A 89 23.66 -12.79 28.85
N HIS A 90 23.49 -12.06 27.75
CA HIS A 90 24.55 -11.20 27.22
C HIS A 90 24.93 -10.08 28.20
N ARG A 91 23.96 -9.45 28.86
CA ARG A 91 24.21 -8.41 29.87
C ARG A 91 24.95 -9.00 31.07
N GLN A 92 24.48 -10.13 31.57
CA GLN A 92 25.09 -10.85 32.70
C GLN A 92 26.53 -11.27 32.39
N TRP A 93 26.78 -11.82 31.18
CA TRP A 93 28.12 -12.18 30.73
C TRP A 93 29.04 -10.96 30.64
N LYS A 94 28.56 -9.83 30.11
CA LYS A 94 29.32 -8.57 30.07
C LYS A 94 29.63 -8.01 31.47
N GLN A 95 28.85 -8.38 32.48
CA GLN A 95 29.02 -7.99 33.87
C GLN A 95 29.82 -9.02 34.70
N GLY A 96 30.25 -10.14 34.08
CA GLY A 96 30.96 -11.21 34.78
C GLY A 96 30.07 -12.12 35.64
N GLN A 97 28.74 -11.97 35.56
CA GLN A 97 27.76 -12.71 36.36
C GLN A 97 27.28 -14.01 35.69
N ALA A 98 27.60 -14.20 34.40
CA ALA A 98 27.25 -15.40 33.65
C ALA A 98 28.46 -15.93 32.88
N SER A 99 28.51 -17.24 32.67
CA SER A 99 29.58 -17.86 31.89
C SER A 99 29.42 -17.57 30.39
N TRP A 100 30.52 -17.72 29.65
CA TRP A 100 30.47 -17.66 28.19
C TRP A 100 29.61 -18.78 27.60
N GLU A 101 29.59 -19.99 28.19
CA GLU A 101 28.72 -21.08 27.73
C GLU A 101 27.24 -20.74 27.86
N GLU A 102 26.82 -20.14 28.97
CA GLU A 102 25.41 -19.78 29.21
C GLU A 102 24.89 -18.79 28.17
N TYR A 103 25.68 -17.76 27.85
CA TYR A 103 25.34 -16.84 26.76
C TYR A 103 25.33 -17.56 25.40
N ARG A 104 26.33 -18.41 25.12
CA ARG A 104 26.44 -19.17 23.86
C ARG A 104 25.22 -20.05 23.63
N GLU A 105 24.76 -20.75 24.67
CA GLU A 105 23.57 -21.60 24.61
C GLU A 105 22.29 -20.78 24.44
N ALA A 106 22.11 -19.70 25.21
CA ALA A 106 20.97 -18.79 25.02
C ALA A 106 20.93 -18.21 23.58
N ALA A 107 22.10 -17.88 23.02
CA ALA A 107 22.23 -17.39 21.66
C ALA A 107 21.91 -18.47 20.61
N ARG A 108 22.30 -19.74 20.83
CA ARG A 108 21.94 -20.90 19.99
C ARG A 108 20.43 -21.12 20.01
N LEU A 109 19.84 -21.28 21.19
CA LEU A 109 18.40 -21.50 21.38
C LEU A 109 17.54 -20.38 20.75
N CYS A 110 17.99 -19.13 20.87
CA CYS A 110 17.32 -18.00 20.22
C CYS A 110 17.38 -18.11 18.69
N ARG A 111 18.55 -18.42 18.11
CA ARG A 111 18.69 -18.58 16.65
C ARG A 111 17.82 -19.71 16.13
N ASP A 112 17.83 -20.85 16.81
CA ASP A 112 17.07 -22.02 16.38
C ASP A 112 15.56 -21.83 16.54
N GLY A 113 15.13 -21.15 17.61
CA GLY A 113 13.74 -20.73 17.75
C GLY A 113 13.27 -19.85 16.60
N VAL A 114 14.08 -18.86 16.19
CA VAL A 114 13.76 -17.99 15.05
C VAL A 114 13.73 -18.77 13.73
N ARG A 115 14.66 -19.72 13.51
CA ARG A 115 14.67 -20.57 12.31
C ARG A 115 13.41 -21.44 12.23
N LYS A 116 13.09 -22.16 13.31
CA LYS A 116 11.88 -23.01 13.39
C LYS A 116 10.61 -22.22 13.12
N ALA A 117 10.48 -21.04 13.72
CA ALA A 117 9.32 -20.17 13.55
C ALA A 117 9.14 -19.69 12.09
N LYS A 118 10.23 -19.33 11.42
CA LYS A 118 10.20 -18.92 10.01
C LYS A 118 9.81 -20.10 9.11
N ALA A 119 10.39 -21.28 9.34
CA ALA A 119 10.04 -22.48 8.59
C ALA A 119 8.57 -22.88 8.78
N GLN A 120 8.06 -22.79 10.02
CA GLN A 120 6.63 -23.03 10.30
C GLN A 120 5.72 -22.05 9.60
N LEU A 121 6.06 -20.75 9.58
CA LEU A 121 5.30 -19.76 8.82
C LEU A 121 5.26 -20.10 7.33
N GLU A 122 6.41 -20.45 6.74
CA GLU A 122 6.53 -20.79 5.32
C GLU A 122 5.73 -22.06 4.99
N LEU A 123 5.83 -23.11 5.82
CA LEU A 123 5.00 -24.31 5.70
C LEU A 123 3.50 -23.99 5.75
N ASN A 124 3.07 -23.16 6.70
CA ASN A 124 1.67 -22.75 6.81
C ASN A 124 1.20 -21.93 5.60
N LEU A 125 2.06 -21.10 5.01
CA LEU A 125 1.75 -20.37 3.78
C LEU A 125 1.62 -21.29 2.57
N VAL A 126 2.51 -22.28 2.43
CA VAL A 126 2.45 -23.26 1.35
C VAL A 126 1.21 -24.14 1.48
N ARG A 127 0.93 -24.65 2.69
CA ARG A 127 -0.26 -25.48 2.96
C ARG A 127 -1.56 -24.75 2.62
N ASN A 128 -1.62 -23.45 2.94
CA ASN A 128 -2.78 -22.61 2.68
C ASN A 128 -2.74 -21.89 1.32
N ALA A 129 -1.79 -22.22 0.42
CA ALA A 129 -1.64 -21.50 -0.85
C ALA A 129 -2.87 -21.63 -1.75
N LYS A 130 -3.58 -22.77 -1.71
CA LYS A 130 -4.82 -22.99 -2.47
C LYS A 130 -5.94 -22.04 -2.01
N ASN A 131 -6.12 -21.90 -0.70
CA ASN A 131 -7.19 -21.09 -0.09
C ASN A 131 -6.82 -19.60 0.01
N ASN A 132 -5.52 -19.27 0.08
CA ASN A 132 -5.03 -17.91 0.26
C ASN A 132 -3.85 -17.60 -0.68
N LYS A 133 -4.12 -17.66 -1.99
CA LYS A 133 -3.13 -17.33 -3.04
C LYS A 133 -2.51 -15.95 -2.82
N LYS A 134 -3.32 -14.95 -2.46
CA LYS A 134 -2.88 -13.57 -2.22
C LYS A 134 -1.86 -13.47 -1.07
N GLY A 135 -2.08 -14.20 0.03
CA GLY A 135 -1.17 -14.22 1.17
C GLY A 135 0.20 -14.82 0.82
N PHE A 136 0.20 -15.91 0.05
CA PHE A 136 1.41 -16.57 -0.43
C PHE A 136 2.23 -15.64 -1.36
N TYR A 137 1.63 -15.12 -2.43
CA TYR A 137 2.34 -14.23 -3.36
C TYR A 137 2.79 -12.92 -2.70
N ARG A 138 2.03 -12.40 -1.71
CA ARG A 138 2.47 -11.26 -0.89
C ARG A 138 3.73 -11.56 -0.07
N TYR A 139 3.85 -12.77 0.48
CA TYR A 139 5.06 -13.18 1.19
C TYR A 139 6.26 -13.29 0.23
N VAL A 140 6.05 -13.94 -0.92
CA VAL A 140 7.08 -14.08 -1.97
C VAL A 140 7.56 -12.71 -2.46
N SER A 141 6.64 -11.80 -2.79
CA SER A 141 7.00 -10.46 -3.25
C SER A 141 7.72 -9.63 -2.17
N GLN A 142 7.37 -9.80 -0.89
CA GLN A 142 8.09 -9.16 0.22
C GLN A 142 9.54 -9.66 0.35
N LYS A 143 9.82 -10.91 -0.06
CA LYS A 143 11.16 -11.52 0.00
C LYS A 143 12.02 -11.26 -1.23
N ARG A 144 11.42 -10.88 -2.36
CA ARG A 144 12.15 -10.46 -3.55
C ARG A 144 12.99 -9.22 -3.25
N LYS A 145 14.27 -9.25 -3.65
CA LYS A 145 15.22 -8.15 -3.45
C LYS A 145 14.89 -6.95 -4.34
N VAL A 146 14.46 -7.22 -5.58
CA VAL A 146 13.98 -6.21 -6.53
C VAL A 146 12.53 -5.90 -6.21
N LYS A 147 12.29 -4.65 -5.82
CA LYS A 147 10.95 -4.09 -5.68
C LYS A 147 10.76 -3.19 -6.88
N GLU A 148 10.24 -3.75 -7.97
CA GLU A 148 9.82 -2.97 -9.11
C GLU A 148 8.62 -2.13 -8.64
N SER A 149 8.91 -0.89 -8.25
CA SER A 149 7.90 0.08 -7.91
C SER A 149 7.62 0.83 -9.19
N VAL A 150 6.40 0.72 -9.70
CA VAL A 150 5.93 1.66 -10.73
C VAL A 150 6.07 3.06 -10.12
N PRO A 151 6.88 3.96 -10.71
CA PRO A 151 7.01 5.31 -10.21
C PRO A 151 5.64 6.00 -10.28
N PRO A 152 5.26 6.81 -9.27
CA PRO A 152 4.15 7.75 -9.44
C PRO A 152 4.43 8.60 -10.68
N PRO A 153 3.43 8.87 -11.54
CA PRO A 153 3.60 9.80 -12.64
C PRO A 153 4.16 11.12 -12.11
N SER A 154 5.31 11.54 -12.63
CA SER A 154 5.81 12.89 -12.36
C SER A 154 4.86 13.90 -12.99
N SER A 155 4.76 15.12 -12.45
CA SER A 155 3.88 16.18 -12.98
C SER A 155 4.09 16.47 -14.47
N ASN A 156 5.29 16.22 -14.96
CA ASN A 156 5.74 16.42 -16.34
C ASN A 156 5.30 15.25 -17.26
N MET A 157 4.74 14.20 -16.67
CA MET A 157 4.25 13.00 -17.33
C MET A 157 2.77 13.14 -17.70
N THR A 158 2.07 14.17 -17.21
CA THR A 158 0.64 14.39 -17.49
C THR A 158 0.41 14.56 -18.99
N ASP A 159 1.18 15.43 -19.65
CA ASP A 159 1.08 15.65 -21.10
C ASP A 159 1.47 14.39 -21.88
N LYS A 160 2.49 13.67 -21.42
CA LYS A 160 2.96 12.42 -22.05
C LYS A 160 1.95 11.28 -21.89
N LEU A 161 1.23 11.24 -20.77
CA LEU A 161 0.17 10.27 -20.49
C LEU A 161 -1.09 10.57 -21.29
N VAL A 162 -1.43 11.84 -21.48
CA VAL A 162 -2.53 12.27 -22.38
C VAL A 162 -2.23 11.81 -23.81
N ILE A 163 -1.02 12.07 -24.31
CA ILE A 163 -0.59 11.62 -25.64
C ILE A 163 -0.64 10.09 -25.75
N MET A 164 -0.16 9.35 -24.74
CA MET A 164 -0.22 7.88 -24.74
C MET A 164 -1.67 7.37 -24.71
N ALA A 165 -2.56 8.02 -23.97
CA ALA A 165 -3.97 7.66 -23.91
C ALA A 165 -4.68 7.91 -25.25
N GLU A 166 -4.38 9.02 -25.92
CA GLU A 166 -4.91 9.34 -27.25
C GLU A 166 -4.42 8.34 -28.30
N VAL A 167 -3.13 8.00 -28.30
CA VAL A 167 -2.57 6.99 -29.22
C VAL A 167 -3.22 5.63 -29.02
N LEU A 168 -3.40 5.20 -27.76
CA LEU A 168 -4.10 3.96 -27.46
C LEU A 168 -5.57 4.02 -27.89
N ASN A 169 -6.26 5.13 -27.62
CA ASN A 169 -7.66 5.29 -27.98
C ASN A 169 -7.87 5.28 -29.50
N ASN A 170 -6.98 5.95 -30.25
CA ASN A 170 -6.98 5.92 -31.71
C ASN A 170 -6.66 4.53 -32.27
N PHE A 171 -5.75 3.79 -31.63
CA PHE A 171 -5.45 2.41 -32.00
C PHE A 171 -6.66 1.50 -31.79
N PHE A 172 -7.30 1.56 -30.62
CA PHE A 172 -8.51 0.79 -30.36
C PHE A 172 -9.66 1.20 -31.27
N ALA A 173 -9.88 2.50 -31.48
CA ALA A 173 -10.87 2.98 -32.43
C ALA A 173 -10.61 2.43 -33.83
N SER A 174 -9.37 2.45 -34.33
CA SER A 174 -9.02 1.88 -35.64
C SER A 174 -9.34 0.39 -35.76
N VAL A 175 -9.03 -0.40 -34.73
CA VAL A 175 -9.33 -1.84 -34.68
C VAL A 175 -10.84 -2.12 -34.70
N PHE A 176 -11.64 -1.26 -34.08
CA PHE A 176 -13.10 -1.40 -34.03
C PHE A 176 -13.86 -0.60 -35.11
N THR A 177 -13.17 0.25 -35.88
CA THR A 177 -13.72 1.06 -36.98
C THR A 177 -13.21 0.56 -38.34
N GLY A 178 -12.83 -0.72 -38.41
CA GLY A 178 -12.57 -1.40 -39.67
C GLY A 178 -13.86 -1.60 -40.46
N ASN A 179 -14.11 -0.72 -41.42
CA ASN A 179 -15.06 -0.84 -42.54
C ASN A 179 -16.41 -1.53 -42.24
N LEU A 180 -17.36 -0.79 -41.67
CA LEU A 180 -18.80 -1.10 -41.73
C LEU A 180 -19.42 -0.87 -43.14
N SER A 181 -18.65 -1.04 -44.23
CA SER A 181 -19.08 -0.61 -45.58
C SER A 181 -19.54 -1.72 -46.52
N SER A 182 -19.59 -3.01 -46.17
CA SER A 182 -20.23 -3.98 -47.09
C SER A 182 -20.78 -5.29 -46.51
N TYR A 183 -20.79 -5.51 -45.20
CA TYR A 183 -21.52 -6.66 -44.65
C TYR A 183 -22.23 -6.25 -43.36
N ILE A 184 -23.50 -5.88 -43.50
CA ILE A 184 -24.48 -5.99 -42.42
C ILE A 184 -25.03 -7.42 -42.56
N PRO A 185 -24.64 -8.39 -41.72
CA PRO A 185 -25.44 -9.59 -41.57
C PRO A 185 -26.76 -9.12 -40.94
N GLN A 186 -27.89 -9.33 -41.61
CA GLN A 186 -29.18 -9.06 -41.00
C GLN A 186 -29.26 -9.80 -39.67
N VAL A 187 -29.35 -9.03 -38.59
CA VAL A 187 -29.72 -9.52 -37.27
C VAL A 187 -31.24 -9.46 -37.24
N ASP A 188 -31.87 -10.63 -37.42
CA ASP A 188 -33.26 -10.82 -37.00
C ASP A 188 -33.38 -10.42 -35.52
N GLY A 189 -34.45 -9.68 -35.22
CA GLY A 189 -34.68 -9.05 -33.93
C GLY A 189 -34.71 -10.03 -32.74
N PRO A 190 -34.70 -9.51 -31.50
CA PRO A 190 -34.59 -10.31 -30.30
C PRO A 190 -35.88 -11.13 -30.10
N GLN A 191 -35.85 -12.40 -30.51
CA GLN A 191 -36.83 -13.38 -30.06
C GLN A 191 -36.42 -13.80 -28.64
N GLY A 192 -37.20 -13.36 -27.66
CA GLY A 192 -37.07 -13.82 -26.27
C GLY A 192 -37.17 -15.34 -26.21
N LYS A 193 -36.04 -16.00 -25.96
CA LYS A 193 -36.01 -17.42 -25.62
C LYS A 193 -35.28 -17.59 -24.30
N ASP A 194 -36.13 -17.89 -23.32
CA ASP A 194 -35.92 -18.53 -22.04
C ASP A 194 -34.65 -19.40 -21.99
N TRP A 195 -33.68 -19.01 -21.14
CA TRP A 195 -32.50 -19.81 -20.82
C TRP A 195 -32.71 -20.58 -19.51
N GLY A 196 -33.82 -21.33 -19.45
CA GLY A 196 -34.00 -22.40 -18.49
C GLY A 196 -32.98 -23.52 -18.72
N SER A 197 -32.16 -23.76 -17.68
CA SER A 197 -31.50 -25.03 -17.36
C SER A 197 -30.62 -25.68 -18.43
N LYS A 198 -29.31 -25.42 -18.36
CA LYS A 198 -28.29 -26.35 -18.88
C LYS A 198 -27.49 -26.98 -17.73
N VAL A 199 -27.89 -28.21 -17.40
CA VAL A 199 -27.08 -29.17 -16.64
C VAL A 199 -25.88 -29.57 -17.50
N PRO A 200 -24.65 -29.68 -16.96
CA PRO A 200 -23.48 -30.12 -17.71
C PRO A 200 -23.59 -31.64 -18.01
N PRO A 201 -23.18 -32.12 -19.19
CA PRO A 201 -23.24 -33.54 -19.49
C PRO A 201 -22.13 -34.29 -18.75
N THR A 202 -22.57 -35.21 -17.89
CA THR A 202 -21.79 -36.32 -17.32
C THR A 202 -21.31 -37.23 -18.45
N VAL A 203 -20.00 -37.41 -18.57
CA VAL A 203 -19.40 -38.53 -19.32
C VAL A 203 -19.11 -39.63 -18.32
N ASN A 204 -19.76 -40.78 -18.50
CA ASN A 204 -19.54 -42.02 -17.76
C ASN A 204 -18.39 -42.81 -18.40
N GLU A 205 -17.54 -43.38 -17.55
CA GLU A 205 -16.64 -44.50 -17.86
C GLU A 205 -17.48 -45.78 -18.00
N ASP A 206 -17.25 -46.59 -19.05
CA ASP A 206 -16.67 -47.94 -18.91
C ASP A 206 -16.61 -48.75 -20.24
N GLN A 207 -15.37 -49.20 -20.52
CA GLN A 207 -14.88 -50.51 -21.02
C GLN A 207 -15.45 -51.20 -22.28
N VAL A 208 -14.53 -51.52 -23.21
CA VAL A 208 -13.92 -52.86 -23.39
C VAL A 208 -12.41 -52.70 -23.61
#